data_AF-A0A2A4YGX2-F1
#
_entry.id   AF-A0A2A4YGX2-F1
#
_cell.length_a   1.000
_cell.length_b   1.000
_cell.length_c   1.000
_cell.angle_alpha   90.00
_cell.angle_beta   90.00
_cell.angle_gamma   90.00
#
_symmetry.space_group_name_H-M   'P 1'
#
loop_
_entity.id
_entity.type
_entity.pdbx_description
1 polymer ?
#
loop_
_entity_poly.entity_id
_entity_poly.type
_entity_poly.pdbx_seq_one_letter_code
_entity_poly.pdbx_strand_id
1 'polypeptide(L)'
;MKKTLILCGLIIAGITASFGQAKKPTIMVVPSDNWCIKNGFTMEFDNEGTKVVIPDYKKAFQQSTEVKLAVSAINGMMADRGFPLKDLESIMKSLESDAAEDAMRTSKSGAEVAENPVDILKKKAKADIIMELTWTVNKTGPKKSITWILRGLDSYTNKQVASAQGTGAPSMSAEVPVLIQEAVTAHIDNFNVQLQAHFDDMFVNGREIILRVKVWDDWDYDLESEDFGDDELGMIIEEWMDENTQKGRYNTTDMTETMALFEQVRIPMYNAKGRALDARGFAKVLYKKLKGDPMNIPCKLVQKGLGRATIYLGGK
;
A
#
# COMPACT_ATOMS: atom_id res chain seq x y z
N MET A 1 32.73 41.55 29.27
CA MET A 1 32.86 40.08 29.20
C MET A 1 31.61 39.31 29.65
N LYS A 2 30.71 39.85 30.50
CA LYS A 2 29.44 39.17 30.87
C LYS A 2 28.31 39.26 29.83
N LYS A 3 28.32 40.27 28.94
CA LYS A 3 27.28 40.45 27.91
C LYS A 3 27.48 39.55 26.67
N THR A 4 28.71 39.14 26.39
CA THR A 4 29.05 38.28 25.24
C THR A 4 28.76 36.79 25.50
N LEU A 5 28.79 36.34 26.76
CA LEU A 5 28.43 34.97 27.13
C LEU A 5 26.92 34.68 27.06
N ILE A 6 26.08 35.70 27.27
CA ILE A 6 24.62 35.56 27.19
C ILE A 6 24.15 35.43 25.72
N LEU A 7 24.89 36.03 24.78
CA LEU A 7 24.56 35.95 23.36
C LEU A 7 24.88 34.57 22.74
N CYS A 8 25.92 33.88 23.24
CA CYS A 8 26.25 32.52 22.79
C CYS A 8 25.30 31.44 23.34
N GLY A 9 24.68 31.65 24.50
CA GLY A 9 23.69 30.72 25.07
C GLY A 9 22.34 30.73 24.34
N LEU A 10 21.97 31.86 23.74
CA LEU A 10 20.68 32.04 23.06
C LEU A 10 20.67 31.52 21.61
N ILE A 11 21.84 31.37 20.97
CA ILE A 11 21.95 30.83 19.61
C ILE A 11 21.93 29.29 19.61
N ILE A 12 22.33 28.65 20.71
CA ILE A 12 22.34 27.18 20.84
C ILE A 12 20.92 26.63 21.16
N ALA A 13 20.02 27.45 21.70
CA ALA A 13 18.63 27.04 21.97
C ALA A 13 17.69 27.14 20.75
N GLY A 14 18.16 27.67 19.60
CA GLY A 14 17.35 27.89 18.40
C GLY A 14 17.31 26.73 17.40
N ILE A 15 18.07 25.65 17.65
CA ILE A 15 18.06 24.43 16.82
C ILE A 15 17.30 23.33 17.55
N THR A 16 16.13 23.64 18.10
CA THR A 16 15.09 22.60 18.12
C THR A 16 14.61 22.54 16.69
N ALA A 17 15.19 21.62 15.92
CA ALA A 17 14.61 21.17 14.67
C ALA A 17 13.12 20.97 14.94
N SER A 18 12.30 21.87 14.42
CA SER A 18 10.90 21.56 14.15
C SER A 18 10.93 20.47 13.10
N PHE A 19 11.19 19.23 13.53
CA PHE A 19 10.70 18.07 12.84
C PHE A 19 9.19 18.27 12.82
N GLY A 20 8.70 18.88 11.74
CA GLY A 20 7.28 18.96 11.48
C GLY A 20 6.77 17.55 11.66
N GLN A 21 5.86 17.36 12.63
CA GLN A 21 5.35 16.05 12.96
C GLN A 21 4.95 15.38 11.65
N ALA A 22 5.64 14.29 11.34
CA ALA A 22 5.41 13.48 10.16
C ALA A 22 3.90 13.29 9.98
N LYS A 23 3.35 13.75 8.84
CA LYS A 23 1.92 13.65 8.59
C LYS A 23 1.53 12.17 8.72
N LYS A 24 0.66 11.87 9.70
CA LYS A 24 0.21 10.50 9.91
C LYS A 24 -0.43 9.96 8.63
N PRO A 25 -0.08 8.73 8.23
CA PRO A 25 -0.60 8.14 7.00
C PRO A 25 -2.08 7.86 7.12
N THR A 26 -2.72 7.76 5.96
CA THR A 26 -4.13 7.40 5.88
C THR A 26 -4.31 5.91 6.11
N ILE A 27 -5.27 5.55 6.96
CA ILE A 27 -5.57 4.16 7.29
C ILE A 27 -6.96 3.77 6.80
N MET A 28 -7.15 2.50 6.51
CA MET A 28 -8.44 1.93 6.17
C MET A 28 -8.60 0.61 6.91
N VAL A 29 -9.68 0.46 7.68
CA VAL A 29 -9.98 -0.77 8.40
C VAL A 29 -10.95 -1.63 7.58
N VAL A 30 -10.61 -2.91 7.43
CA VAL A 30 -11.39 -3.90 6.67
C VAL A 30 -11.47 -5.22 7.44
N PRO A 31 -12.53 -6.02 7.29
CA PRO A 31 -12.47 -7.41 7.72
C PRO A 31 -11.39 -8.15 6.91
N SER A 32 -10.76 -9.19 7.44
CA SER A 32 -9.80 -9.98 6.66
C SER A 32 -10.48 -10.81 5.57
N ASP A 33 -9.76 -11.09 4.47
CA ASP A 33 -10.19 -12.02 3.41
C ASP A 33 -10.76 -13.34 3.99
N ASN A 34 -10.04 -13.95 4.92
CA ASN A 34 -10.43 -15.21 5.56
C ASN A 34 -11.77 -15.12 6.29
N TRP A 35 -12.00 -14.00 6.99
CA TRP A 35 -13.25 -13.75 7.71
C TRP A 35 -14.41 -13.61 6.73
N CYS A 36 -14.24 -12.84 5.65
CA CYS A 36 -15.26 -12.69 4.61
C CYS A 36 -15.62 -14.04 3.98
N ILE A 37 -14.61 -14.83 3.61
CA ILE A 37 -14.82 -16.15 3.01
C ILE A 37 -15.57 -17.09 3.96
N LYS A 38 -15.15 -17.17 5.23
CA LYS A 38 -15.80 -18.03 6.23
C LYS A 38 -17.27 -17.65 6.50
N ASN A 39 -17.62 -16.38 6.35
CA ASN A 39 -18.97 -15.88 6.59
C ASN A 39 -19.83 -15.79 5.31
N GLY A 40 -19.38 -16.36 4.19
CA GLY A 40 -20.15 -16.40 2.93
C GLY A 40 -20.20 -15.07 2.16
N PHE A 41 -19.31 -14.14 2.51
CA PHE A 41 -19.09 -12.89 1.78
C PHE A 41 -18.04 -13.11 0.70
N THR A 42 -18.41 -13.82 -0.36
CA THR A 42 -17.54 -14.20 -1.48
C THR A 42 -18.15 -13.83 -2.82
N MET A 43 -17.28 -13.61 -3.80
CA MET A 43 -17.58 -13.52 -5.22
C MET A 43 -16.81 -14.63 -5.95
N GLU A 44 -17.45 -15.25 -6.95
CA GLU A 44 -16.82 -16.24 -7.83
C GLU A 44 -16.54 -15.61 -9.19
N PHE A 45 -15.36 -15.88 -9.74
CA PHE A 45 -14.97 -15.50 -11.09
C PHE A 45 -14.48 -16.72 -11.84
N ASP A 46 -14.82 -16.81 -13.12
CA ASP A 46 -14.19 -17.76 -14.03
C ASP A 46 -12.97 -17.09 -14.66
N ASN A 47 -11.78 -17.64 -14.38
CA ASN A 47 -10.54 -17.22 -15.00
C ASN A 47 -10.01 -18.37 -15.85
N GLU A 48 -10.28 -18.33 -17.15
CA GLU A 48 -9.82 -19.31 -18.14
C GLU A 48 -10.16 -20.78 -17.75
N GLY A 49 -11.37 -21.01 -17.23
CA GLY A 49 -11.85 -22.33 -16.82
C GLY A 49 -11.56 -22.68 -15.35
N THR A 50 -10.85 -21.82 -14.61
CA THR A 50 -10.62 -21.97 -13.17
C THR A 50 -11.55 -21.05 -12.39
N LYS A 51 -12.38 -21.63 -11.52
CA LYS A 51 -13.18 -20.87 -10.57
C LYS A 51 -12.29 -20.28 -9.47
N VAL A 52 -12.21 -18.95 -9.42
CA VAL A 52 -11.49 -18.18 -8.39
C VAL A 52 -12.51 -17.58 -7.42
N VAL A 53 -12.34 -17.86 -6.13
CA VAL A 53 -13.15 -17.29 -5.04
C VAL A 53 -12.39 -16.15 -4.39
N ILE A 54 -12.99 -14.95 -4.35
CA ILE A 54 -12.41 -13.77 -3.69
C ILE A 54 -13.41 -13.19 -2.69
N PRO A 55 -12.96 -12.45 -1.65
CA PRO A 55 -13.85 -11.83 -0.68
C PRO A 55 -14.69 -10.69 -1.28
N ASP A 56 -15.96 -10.65 -0.89
CA ASP A 56 -16.91 -9.59 -1.24
C ASP A 56 -17.05 -8.60 -0.08
N TYR A 57 -16.15 -7.62 -0.05
CA TYR A 57 -16.21 -6.55 0.95
C TYR A 57 -17.50 -5.74 0.88
N LYS A 58 -18.03 -5.49 -0.31
CA LYS A 58 -19.27 -4.74 -0.48
C LYS A 58 -20.41 -5.47 0.21
N LYS A 59 -20.57 -6.76 -0.08
CA LYS A 59 -21.58 -7.61 0.55
C LYS A 59 -21.40 -7.69 2.07
N ALA A 60 -20.15 -7.80 2.55
CA ALA A 60 -19.86 -7.79 3.98
C ALA A 60 -20.34 -6.51 4.68
N PHE A 61 -20.02 -5.32 4.15
CA PHE A 61 -20.45 -4.04 4.72
C PHE A 61 -21.95 -3.78 4.54
N GLN A 62 -22.57 -4.24 3.45
CA GLN A 62 -24.00 -4.03 3.20
C GLN A 62 -24.89 -4.95 4.04
N GLN A 63 -24.48 -6.20 4.24
CA GLN A 63 -25.32 -7.24 4.83
C GLN A 63 -24.98 -7.54 6.30
N SER A 64 -23.79 -7.17 6.79
CA SER A 64 -23.38 -7.41 8.17
C SER A 64 -23.29 -6.12 8.99
N THR A 65 -24.28 -5.91 9.86
CA THR A 65 -24.23 -4.87 10.90
C THR A 65 -23.05 -5.10 11.86
N GLU A 66 -22.69 -6.36 12.11
CA GLU A 66 -21.55 -6.72 12.96
C GLU A 66 -20.24 -6.19 12.38
N VAL A 67 -20.00 -6.36 11.08
CA VAL A 67 -18.82 -5.81 10.38
C VAL A 67 -18.78 -4.30 10.51
N LYS A 68 -19.91 -3.62 10.25
CA LYS A 68 -20.00 -2.16 10.35
C LYS A 68 -19.62 -1.66 11.74
N LEU A 69 -20.16 -2.29 12.78
CA LEU A 69 -19.90 -1.89 14.16
C LEU A 69 -18.47 -2.21 14.59
N ALA A 70 -17.93 -3.38 14.22
CA ALA A 70 -16.55 -3.76 14.50
C ALA A 70 -15.55 -2.77 13.85
N VAL A 71 -15.71 -2.52 12.54
CA VAL A 71 -14.87 -1.58 11.77
C VAL A 71 -14.99 -0.17 12.33
N SER A 72 -16.20 0.29 12.67
CA SER A 72 -16.43 1.61 13.26
C SER A 72 -15.75 1.76 14.63
N ALA A 73 -15.74 0.72 15.45
CA ALA A 73 -15.06 0.74 16.75
C ALA A 73 -13.54 0.92 16.59
N ILE A 74 -12.91 0.17 15.67
CA ILE A 74 -11.48 0.34 15.38
C ILE A 74 -11.20 1.72 14.78
N ASN A 75 -12.03 2.17 13.84
CA ASN A 75 -11.94 3.51 13.25
C ASN A 75 -11.95 4.59 14.34
N GLY A 76 -12.89 4.54 15.28
CA GLY A 76 -12.96 5.46 16.41
C GLY A 76 -11.67 5.48 17.22
N MET A 77 -11.18 4.29 17.63
CA MET A 77 -9.93 4.17 18.39
C MET A 77 -8.70 4.74 17.67
N MET A 78 -8.66 4.66 16.35
CA MET A 78 -7.56 5.19 15.54
C MET A 78 -7.71 6.70 15.28
N ALA A 79 -8.94 7.19 15.09
CA ALA A 79 -9.23 8.61 14.96
C ALA A 79 -8.88 9.36 16.25
N ASP A 80 -9.20 8.81 17.42
CA ASP A 80 -8.84 9.36 18.74
C ASP A 80 -7.31 9.52 18.90
N ARG A 81 -6.55 8.67 18.21
CA ARG A 81 -5.08 8.71 18.17
C ARG A 81 -4.53 9.57 17.03
N GLY A 82 -5.39 10.26 16.29
CA GLY A 82 -5.04 11.24 15.26
C GLY A 82 -4.70 10.65 13.88
N PHE A 83 -5.09 9.40 13.60
CA PHE A 83 -4.93 8.84 12.26
C PHE A 83 -6.04 9.32 11.32
N PRO A 84 -5.70 9.86 10.14
CA PRO A 84 -6.70 10.16 9.12
C PRO A 84 -7.27 8.86 8.55
N LEU A 85 -8.60 8.74 8.58
CA LEU A 85 -9.30 7.54 8.15
C LEU A 85 -9.78 7.66 6.70
N LYS A 86 -9.74 6.55 5.97
CA LYS A 86 -10.42 6.35 4.70
C LYS A 86 -11.46 5.26 4.86
N ASP A 87 -12.72 5.66 4.84
CA ASP A 87 -13.84 4.73 4.97
C ASP A 87 -14.05 3.94 3.67
N LEU A 88 -13.99 2.62 3.78
CA LEU A 88 -14.13 1.73 2.62
C LEU A 88 -15.54 1.81 2.02
N GLU A 89 -16.59 1.91 2.84
CA GLU A 89 -17.97 1.97 2.34
C GLU A 89 -18.20 3.24 1.51
N SER A 90 -17.71 4.39 1.97
CA SER A 90 -17.75 5.66 1.24
C SER A 90 -16.94 5.59 -0.07
N ILE A 91 -15.76 4.98 -0.04
CA ILE A 91 -14.93 4.80 -1.24
C ILE A 91 -15.65 3.89 -2.25
N MET A 92 -16.24 2.78 -1.81
CA MET A 92 -17.01 1.88 -2.68
C MET A 92 -18.19 2.60 -3.32
N LYS A 93 -18.95 3.41 -2.56
CA LYS A 93 -20.06 4.21 -3.10
C LYS A 93 -19.60 5.24 -4.13
N SER A 94 -18.48 5.92 -3.88
CA SER A 94 -17.91 6.86 -4.84
C SER A 94 -17.51 6.16 -6.14
N LEU A 95 -16.86 5.00 -6.04
CA LEU A 95 -16.45 4.22 -7.21
C LEU A 95 -17.65 3.71 -8.03
N GLU A 96 -18.74 3.34 -7.36
CA GLU A 96 -19.97 2.95 -8.05
C GLU A 96 -20.62 4.13 -8.78
N SER A 97 -20.60 5.32 -8.16
CA SER A 97 -21.04 6.55 -8.81
C SER A 97 -20.18 6.86 -10.03
N ASP A 98 -18.85 6.81 -9.88
CA ASP A 98 -17.90 7.06 -10.97
C ASP A 98 -18.12 6.06 -12.12
N ALA A 99 -18.28 4.76 -11.81
CA ALA A 99 -18.52 3.72 -12.81
C ALA A 99 -19.87 3.88 -13.52
N ALA A 100 -20.92 4.30 -12.79
CA ALA A 100 -22.22 4.61 -13.38
C ALA A 100 -22.14 5.85 -14.29
N GLU A 101 -21.41 6.88 -13.89
CA GLU A 101 -21.15 8.07 -14.70
C GLU A 101 -20.35 7.73 -15.97
N ASP A 102 -19.30 6.91 -15.85
CA ASP A 102 -18.48 6.48 -16.98
C ASP A 102 -19.26 5.57 -17.95
N ALA A 103 -20.15 4.71 -17.44
CA ALA A 103 -21.08 3.93 -18.28
C ALA A 103 -22.09 4.82 -19.02
N MET A 104 -22.45 5.98 -18.46
CA MET A 104 -23.31 6.99 -19.10
C MET A 104 -22.54 7.92 -20.05
N ARG A 105 -21.21 7.88 -20.06
CA ARG A 105 -20.36 8.70 -20.94
C ARG A 105 -20.06 7.97 -22.24
N THR A 106 -20.88 8.23 -23.26
CA THR A 106 -20.52 7.87 -24.64
C THR A 106 -19.53 8.89 -25.20
N SER A 107 -18.37 8.45 -25.69
CA SER A 107 -17.44 9.34 -26.40
C SER A 107 -18.06 9.82 -27.73
N LYS A 108 -17.60 10.96 -28.26
CA LYS A 108 -18.02 11.49 -29.57
C LYS A 108 -17.75 10.52 -30.75
N SER A 109 -16.98 9.46 -30.52
CA SER A 109 -16.65 8.39 -31.49
C SER A 109 -17.28 7.03 -31.16
N GLY A 110 -18.18 6.94 -30.17
CA GLY A 110 -18.85 5.69 -29.79
C GLY A 110 -17.96 4.67 -29.07
N ALA A 111 -16.74 5.04 -28.68
CA ALA A 111 -15.88 4.19 -27.86
C ALA A 111 -16.32 4.28 -26.39
N GLU A 112 -16.51 3.11 -25.78
CA GLU A 112 -16.75 2.95 -24.34
C GLU A 112 -15.46 3.17 -23.54
N VAL A 113 -15.58 3.62 -22.30
CA VAL A 113 -14.47 3.63 -21.35
C VAL A 113 -14.19 2.17 -20.97
N ALA A 114 -13.19 1.57 -21.61
CA ALA A 114 -12.74 0.23 -21.25
C ALA A 114 -11.98 0.28 -19.91
N GLU A 115 -12.68 -0.01 -18.82
CA GLU A 115 -12.07 -0.22 -17.51
C GLU A 115 -11.92 -1.71 -17.24
N ASN A 116 -10.69 -2.16 -16.94
CA ASN A 116 -10.42 -3.55 -16.61
C ASN A 116 -10.95 -3.84 -15.17
N PRO A 117 -11.72 -4.93 -14.93
CA PRO A 117 -12.15 -5.34 -13.58
C PRO A 117 -11.00 -5.44 -12.55
N VAL A 118 -9.78 -5.73 -13.03
CA VAL A 118 -8.55 -5.75 -12.23
C VAL A 118 -8.14 -4.34 -11.77
N ASP A 119 -8.39 -3.31 -12.57
CA ASP A 119 -8.09 -1.92 -12.22
C ASP A 119 -9.12 -1.37 -11.22
N ILE A 120 -10.38 -1.83 -11.30
CA ILE A 120 -11.43 -1.57 -10.30
C ILE A 120 -11.03 -2.16 -8.95
N LEU A 121 -10.53 -3.41 -8.90
CA LEU A 121 -10.02 -4.05 -7.67
C LEU A 121 -8.79 -3.32 -7.09
N LYS A 122 -7.86 -2.86 -7.93
CA LYS A 122 -6.67 -2.13 -7.49
C LYS A 122 -6.94 -0.70 -7.04
N LYS A 123 -8.01 -0.06 -7.55
CA LYS A 123 -8.48 1.25 -7.07
C LYS A 123 -9.02 1.19 -5.62
N LYS A 124 -9.31 -0.01 -5.08
CA LYS A 124 -9.98 -0.21 -3.77
C LYS A 124 -9.16 0.20 -2.55
N ALA A 125 -7.85 0.32 -2.62
CA ALA A 125 -7.00 0.66 -1.47
C ALA A 125 -6.13 1.90 -1.74
N LYS A 126 -6.70 3.09 -1.57
CA LYS A 126 -5.95 4.36 -1.59
C LYS A 126 -5.43 4.76 -0.21
N ALA A 127 -5.61 3.94 0.82
CA ALA A 127 -5.00 4.19 2.12
C ALA A 127 -3.53 3.81 2.07
N ASP A 128 -2.70 4.49 2.87
CA ASP A 128 -1.29 4.14 3.00
C ASP A 128 -1.14 2.81 3.77
N ILE A 129 -2.00 2.57 4.76
CA ILE A 129 -2.10 1.31 5.52
C ILE A 129 -3.50 0.71 5.44
N ILE A 130 -3.57 -0.60 5.19
CA ILE A 130 -4.79 -1.41 5.34
C ILE A 130 -4.72 -2.14 6.68
N MET A 131 -5.72 -1.97 7.52
CA MET A 131 -5.87 -2.68 8.78
C MET A 131 -6.87 -3.82 8.62
N GLU A 132 -6.38 -5.06 8.56
CA GLU A 132 -7.20 -6.25 8.48
C GLU A 132 -7.60 -6.73 9.88
N LEU A 133 -8.89 -6.86 10.12
CA LEU A 133 -9.45 -7.42 11.34
C LEU A 133 -10.05 -8.80 11.07
N THR A 134 -9.57 -9.82 11.77
CA THR A 134 -10.19 -11.14 11.87
C THR A 134 -10.70 -11.33 13.29
N TRP A 135 -11.90 -11.85 13.46
CA TRP A 135 -12.38 -12.25 14.79
C TRP A 135 -13.18 -13.54 14.75
N THR A 136 -13.29 -14.19 15.90
CA THR A 136 -14.10 -15.39 16.13
C THR A 136 -14.81 -15.23 17.46
N VAL A 137 -16.12 -15.42 17.45
CA VAL A 137 -16.96 -15.38 18.65
C VAL A 137 -16.93 -16.75 19.31
N ASN A 138 -16.26 -16.84 20.46
CA ASN A 138 -16.24 -18.05 21.26
C ASN A 138 -17.44 -18.06 22.20
N LYS A 139 -18.11 -19.21 22.32
CA LYS A 139 -19.25 -19.40 23.24
C LYS A 139 -18.91 -20.48 24.26
N THR A 140 -19.05 -20.16 25.54
CA THR A 140 -18.88 -21.09 26.66
C THR A 140 -20.07 -20.94 27.60
N GLY A 141 -21.08 -21.81 27.42
CA GLY A 141 -22.38 -21.65 28.08
C GLY A 141 -23.02 -20.32 27.68
N PRO A 142 -23.53 -19.50 28.64
CA PRO A 142 -24.10 -18.19 28.33
C PRO A 142 -23.05 -17.11 28.04
N LYS A 143 -21.76 -17.39 28.26
CA LYS A 143 -20.68 -16.41 28.08
C LYS A 143 -20.19 -16.40 26.63
N LYS A 144 -19.95 -15.20 26.11
CA LYS A 144 -19.30 -14.94 24.83
C LYS A 144 -17.94 -14.27 25.08
N SER A 145 -16.92 -14.66 24.33
CA SER A 145 -15.65 -13.92 24.24
C SER A 145 -15.25 -13.81 22.77
N ILE A 146 -14.27 -12.96 22.47
CA ILE A 146 -13.79 -12.79 21.11
C ILE A 146 -12.30 -13.05 21.04
N THR A 147 -11.90 -14.00 20.20
CA THR A 147 -10.52 -14.13 19.75
C THR A 147 -10.36 -13.33 18.47
N TRP A 148 -9.33 -12.49 18.40
CA TRP A 148 -9.14 -11.56 17.29
C TRP A 148 -7.67 -11.43 16.90
N ILE A 149 -7.46 -11.03 15.65
CA ILE A 149 -6.17 -10.69 15.05
C ILE A 149 -6.37 -9.39 14.26
N LEU A 150 -5.49 -8.42 14.49
CA LEU A 150 -5.41 -7.16 13.75
C LEU A 150 -4.04 -7.08 13.09
N ARG A 151 -4.02 -6.80 11.78
CA ARG A 151 -2.80 -6.68 10.99
C ARG A 151 -2.79 -5.33 10.29
N GLY A 152 -1.71 -4.58 10.40
CA GLY A 152 -1.46 -3.40 9.57
C GLY A 152 -0.59 -3.79 8.38
N LEU A 153 -1.13 -3.68 7.18
CA LEU A 153 -0.44 -3.95 5.92
C LEU A 153 -0.11 -2.63 5.23
N ASP A 154 1.13 -2.48 4.77
CA ASP A 154 1.53 -1.35 3.93
C ASP A 154 1.02 -1.55 2.50
N SER A 155 0.18 -0.64 2.01
CA SER A 155 -0.42 -0.73 0.67
C SER A 155 0.60 -0.66 -0.47
N TYR A 156 1.83 -0.18 -0.19
CA TYR A 156 2.88 -0.09 -1.20
C TYR A 156 3.56 -1.44 -1.43
N THR A 157 3.85 -2.17 -0.36
CA THR A 157 4.65 -3.41 -0.41
C THR A 157 3.85 -4.67 -0.10
N ASN A 158 2.64 -4.53 0.44
CA ASN A 158 1.84 -5.58 1.07
C ASN A 158 2.53 -6.24 2.29
N LYS A 159 3.60 -5.65 2.82
CA LYS A 159 4.25 -6.15 4.03
C LYS A 159 3.38 -5.85 5.24
N GLN A 160 3.38 -6.79 6.19
CA GLN A 160 2.81 -6.56 7.51
C GLN A 160 3.78 -5.70 8.33
N VAL A 161 3.32 -4.54 8.76
CA VAL A 161 4.12 -3.53 9.49
C VAL A 161 3.67 -3.36 10.93
N ALA A 162 2.48 -3.85 11.28
CA ALA A 162 2.01 -3.92 12.65
C ALA A 162 1.13 -5.15 12.86
N SER A 163 1.13 -5.69 14.07
CA SER A 163 0.21 -6.75 14.46
C SER A 163 -0.17 -6.68 15.92
N ALA A 164 -1.40 -7.07 16.20
CA ALA A 164 -1.89 -7.35 17.53
C ALA A 164 -2.88 -8.50 17.47
N GLN A 165 -2.94 -9.30 18.53
CA GLN A 165 -3.88 -10.39 18.65
C GLN A 165 -4.19 -10.64 20.12
N GLY A 166 -5.33 -11.26 20.38
CA GLY A 166 -5.69 -11.63 21.75
C GLY A 166 -7.06 -12.29 21.83
N THR A 167 -7.43 -12.63 23.05
CA THR A 167 -8.78 -13.07 23.40
C THR A 167 -9.33 -12.17 24.48
N GLY A 168 -10.47 -11.54 24.21
CA GLY A 168 -11.16 -10.66 25.14
C GLY A 168 -11.73 -11.42 26.35
N ALA A 169 -12.00 -10.67 27.42
CA ALA A 169 -12.66 -11.23 28.60
C ALA A 169 -14.07 -11.76 28.24
N PRO A 170 -14.50 -12.90 28.80
CA PRO A 170 -15.86 -13.41 28.56
C PRO A 170 -16.92 -12.51 29.20
N SER A 171 -17.99 -12.20 28.47
CA SER A 171 -19.17 -11.47 28.93
C SER A 171 -20.45 -12.25 28.67
N MET A 172 -21.46 -12.05 29.51
CA MET A 172 -22.79 -12.65 29.31
C MET A 172 -23.75 -11.74 28.53
N SER A 173 -23.50 -10.43 28.51
CA SER A 173 -24.44 -9.43 28.01
C SER A 173 -23.84 -8.47 26.98
N ALA A 174 -22.52 -8.46 26.81
CA ALA A 174 -21.89 -7.57 25.85
C ALA A 174 -22.15 -8.06 24.41
N GLU A 175 -22.51 -7.10 23.55
CA GLU A 175 -22.61 -7.32 22.12
C GLU A 175 -21.22 -7.48 21.49
N VAL A 176 -21.16 -8.13 20.34
CA VAL A 176 -19.90 -8.40 19.63
C VAL A 176 -19.03 -7.16 19.44
N PRO A 177 -19.56 -5.98 19.02
CA PRO A 177 -18.72 -4.80 18.80
C PRO A 177 -18.09 -4.27 20.09
N VAL A 178 -18.82 -4.35 21.22
CA VAL A 178 -18.31 -3.96 22.54
C VAL A 178 -17.18 -4.90 22.94
N LEU A 179 -17.38 -6.21 22.76
CA LEU A 179 -16.34 -7.21 23.03
C LEU A 179 -15.09 -7.01 22.16
N ILE A 180 -15.24 -6.64 20.88
CA ILE A 180 -14.09 -6.31 20.01
C ILE A 180 -13.38 -5.06 20.53
N GLN A 181 -14.13 -3.99 20.82
CA GLN A 181 -13.55 -2.74 21.31
C GLN A 181 -12.77 -2.97 22.60
N GLU A 182 -13.36 -3.64 23.58
CA GLU A 182 -12.72 -3.99 24.85
C GLU A 182 -11.46 -4.83 24.62
N ALA A 183 -11.56 -5.88 23.78
CA ALA A 183 -10.46 -6.79 23.53
C ALA A 183 -9.30 -6.12 22.79
N VAL A 184 -9.58 -5.19 21.87
CA VAL A 184 -8.55 -4.48 21.08
C VAL A 184 -7.94 -3.32 21.85
N THR A 185 -8.71 -2.62 22.70
CA THR A 185 -8.25 -1.44 23.46
C THR A 185 -6.97 -1.74 24.26
N ALA A 186 -6.85 -2.93 24.85
CA ALA A 186 -5.67 -3.31 25.63
C ALA A 186 -4.38 -3.48 24.79
N HIS A 187 -4.50 -3.58 23.47
CA HIS A 187 -3.38 -3.88 22.56
C HIS A 187 -3.15 -2.80 21.50
N ILE A 188 -4.11 -1.88 21.32
CA ILE A 188 -4.07 -0.89 20.24
C ILE A 188 -2.91 0.11 20.39
N ASP A 189 -2.48 0.40 21.62
CA ASP A 189 -1.34 1.31 21.83
C ASP A 189 -0.03 0.68 21.36
N ASN A 190 0.22 -0.59 21.68
CA ASN A 190 1.39 -1.33 21.15
C ASN A 190 1.32 -1.51 19.63
N PHE A 191 0.12 -1.70 19.08
CA PHE A 191 -0.09 -1.72 17.63
C PHE A 191 0.31 -0.38 16.99
N ASN A 192 -0.08 0.74 17.61
CA ASN A 192 0.24 2.08 17.12
C ASN A 192 1.73 2.42 17.25
N VAL A 193 2.42 1.90 18.27
CA VAL A 193 3.89 2.02 18.36
C VAL A 193 4.57 1.36 17.16
N GLN A 194 4.13 0.16 16.76
CA GLN A 194 4.66 -0.53 15.57
C GLN A 194 4.39 0.28 14.29
N LEU A 195 3.16 0.79 14.12
CA LEU A 195 2.82 1.65 12.99
C LEU A 195 3.69 2.91 12.95
N GLN A 196 3.84 3.60 14.08
CA GLN A 196 4.63 4.82 14.15
C GLN A 196 6.11 4.55 13.82
N ALA A 197 6.68 3.45 14.32
CA ALA A 197 8.04 3.05 14.00
C ALA A 197 8.25 2.80 12.50
N HIS A 198 7.28 2.17 11.83
CA HIS A 198 7.30 2.00 10.37
C HIS A 198 7.26 3.34 9.64
N PHE A 199 6.45 4.28 10.12
CA PHE A 199 6.35 5.61 9.50
C PHE A 199 7.63 6.42 9.69
N ASP A 200 8.18 6.43 10.90
CA ASP A 200 9.43 7.14 11.20
C ASP A 200 10.57 6.60 10.33
N ASP A 201 10.64 5.28 10.12
CA ASP A 201 11.57 4.67 9.16
C ASP A 201 11.31 5.18 7.73
N MET A 202 10.07 5.21 7.26
CA MET A 202 9.76 5.74 5.92
C MET A 202 10.11 7.22 5.74
N PHE A 203 9.96 8.04 6.78
CA PHE A 203 10.33 9.45 6.73
C PHE A 203 11.85 9.63 6.68
N VAL A 204 12.60 8.81 7.41
CA VAL A 204 14.07 8.92 7.51
C VAL A 204 14.79 8.22 6.35
N ASN A 205 14.30 7.04 5.96
CA ASN A 205 14.96 6.15 5.00
C ASN A 205 14.19 6.02 3.68
N GLY A 206 13.11 6.77 3.50
CA GLY A 206 12.27 6.70 2.31
C GLY A 206 11.28 5.54 2.37
N ARG A 207 10.26 5.59 1.52
CA ARG A 207 9.28 4.50 1.38
C ARG A 207 9.82 3.39 0.51
N GLU A 208 9.31 2.20 0.74
CA GLU A 208 9.67 1.02 -0.02
C GLU A 208 8.71 0.83 -1.21
N ILE A 209 9.28 0.48 -2.37
CA ILE A 209 8.55 0.08 -3.58
C ILE A 209 9.13 -1.20 -4.17
N ILE A 210 8.41 -1.75 -5.15
CA ILE A 210 8.86 -2.84 -6.01
C ILE A 210 8.96 -2.30 -7.44
N LEU A 211 10.13 -2.49 -8.06
CA LEU A 211 10.35 -2.22 -9.47
C LEU A 211 10.58 -3.55 -10.20
N ARG A 212 9.91 -3.74 -11.33
CA ARG A 212 10.12 -4.89 -12.18
C ARG A 212 10.46 -4.43 -13.59
N VAL A 213 11.42 -5.08 -14.21
CA VAL A 213 11.72 -4.96 -15.64
C VAL A 213 11.40 -6.30 -16.29
N LYS A 214 10.71 -6.27 -17.42
CA LYS A 214 10.40 -7.45 -18.22
C LYS A 214 10.73 -7.18 -19.68
N VAL A 215 11.23 -8.17 -20.36
CA VAL A 215 11.47 -8.14 -21.80
C VAL A 215 10.31 -8.86 -22.50
N TRP A 216 9.84 -8.32 -23.63
CA TRP A 216 8.96 -9.05 -24.53
C TRP A 216 9.75 -10.08 -25.32
N ASP A 217 9.14 -11.24 -25.55
CA ASP A 217 9.72 -12.36 -26.29
C ASP A 217 9.94 -12.07 -27.78
N ASP A 218 9.27 -11.05 -28.31
CA ASP A 218 9.39 -10.59 -29.70
C ASP A 218 10.46 -9.51 -29.93
N TRP A 219 11.24 -9.18 -28.89
CA TRP A 219 12.34 -8.23 -29.00
C TRP A 219 13.66 -8.95 -29.24
N ASP A 220 14.46 -8.45 -30.18
CA ASP A 220 15.74 -9.06 -30.57
C ASP A 220 16.84 -8.96 -29.48
N TYR A 221 16.57 -8.24 -28.40
CA TYR A 221 17.50 -7.99 -27.29
C TYR A 221 16.85 -8.38 -25.96
N ASP A 222 17.68 -8.49 -24.94
CA ASP A 222 17.32 -8.88 -23.59
C ASP A 222 18.16 -8.12 -22.54
N LEU A 223 18.10 -8.55 -21.28
CA LEU A 223 18.86 -7.93 -20.20
C LEU A 223 20.36 -8.30 -20.20
N GLU A 224 20.81 -9.28 -20.99
CA GLU A 224 22.22 -9.64 -21.15
C GLU A 224 22.84 -8.96 -22.40
N SER A 225 22.05 -8.18 -23.14
CA SER A 225 22.51 -7.47 -24.33
C SER A 225 23.43 -6.29 -24.00
N GLU A 226 24.57 -6.20 -24.69
CA GLU A 226 25.61 -5.17 -24.49
C GLU A 226 25.47 -3.96 -25.45
N ASP A 227 24.51 -3.96 -26.37
CA ASP A 227 24.33 -2.91 -27.41
C ASP A 227 23.96 -1.51 -26.87
N PHE A 228 23.70 -1.39 -25.58
CA PHE A 228 23.10 -0.20 -24.96
C PHE A 228 24.06 0.59 -24.06
N GLY A 229 25.34 0.22 -23.99
CA GLY A 229 26.34 0.90 -23.18
C GLY A 229 27.65 0.15 -23.09
N ASP A 230 28.34 0.32 -21.96
CA ASP A 230 29.64 -0.30 -21.68
C ASP A 230 29.50 -1.65 -20.93
N ASP A 231 28.28 -2.11 -20.66
CA ASP A 231 27.96 -3.33 -19.89
C ASP A 231 26.62 -3.91 -20.34
N GLU A 232 26.25 -5.08 -19.82
CA GLU A 232 24.94 -5.72 -20.05
C GLU A 232 23.79 -4.80 -19.59
N LEU A 233 22.68 -4.79 -20.32
CA LEU A 233 21.53 -3.93 -20.02
C LEU A 233 21.01 -4.09 -18.58
N GLY A 234 21.02 -5.31 -18.05
CA GLY A 234 20.67 -5.62 -16.67
C GLY A 234 21.59 -4.93 -15.67
N MET A 235 22.90 -4.95 -15.91
CA MET A 235 23.91 -4.27 -15.09
C MET A 235 23.76 -2.74 -15.16
N ILE A 236 23.51 -2.19 -16.35
CA ILE A 236 23.26 -0.75 -16.52
C ILE A 236 22.00 -0.31 -15.74
N ILE A 237 20.99 -1.16 -15.65
CA ILE A 237 19.78 -0.92 -14.86
C ILE A 237 20.09 -1.01 -13.37
N GLU A 238 20.89 -1.99 -12.93
CA GLU A 238 21.29 -2.15 -11.53
C GLU A 238 22.15 -0.97 -11.04
N GLU A 239 23.14 -0.52 -11.82
CA GLU A 239 23.93 0.67 -11.52
C GLU A 239 23.02 1.91 -11.40
N TRP A 240 22.02 2.03 -12.27
CA TRP A 240 21.04 3.11 -12.14
C TRP A 240 20.27 3.03 -10.80
N MET A 241 19.95 1.82 -10.32
CA MET A 241 19.31 1.64 -9.02
C MET A 241 20.23 2.08 -7.87
N ASP A 242 21.53 1.79 -7.92
CA ASP A 242 22.50 2.27 -6.93
C ASP A 242 22.49 3.80 -6.80
N GLU A 243 22.51 4.50 -7.94
CA GLU A 243 22.58 5.96 -7.98
C GLU A 243 21.26 6.65 -7.57
N ASN A 244 20.12 6.02 -7.86
CA ASN A 244 18.82 6.68 -7.78
C ASN A 244 18.00 6.28 -6.56
N THR A 245 18.41 5.24 -5.82
CA THR A 245 17.73 4.83 -4.58
C THR A 245 18.25 5.57 -3.35
N GLN A 246 17.41 5.68 -2.33
CA GLN A 246 17.74 6.36 -1.10
C GLN A 246 18.88 5.61 -0.38
N LYS A 247 20.09 6.20 -0.40
CA LYS A 247 21.32 5.61 0.16
C LYS A 247 21.71 4.28 -0.51
N GLY A 248 21.40 4.09 -1.80
CA GLY A 248 21.70 2.84 -2.50
C GLY A 248 20.94 1.62 -1.95
N ARG A 249 19.76 1.83 -1.35
CA ARG A 249 19.01 0.75 -0.69
C ARG A 249 17.96 0.15 -1.62
N TYR A 250 18.27 -1.03 -2.12
CA TYR A 250 17.37 -1.96 -2.79
C TYR A 250 17.96 -3.36 -2.71
N ASN A 251 17.16 -4.37 -3.06
CA ASN A 251 17.62 -5.73 -3.25
C ASN A 251 17.28 -6.17 -4.68
N THR A 252 18.25 -6.75 -5.37
CA THR A 252 18.03 -7.49 -6.61
C THR A 252 17.62 -8.91 -6.24
N THR A 253 16.32 -9.20 -6.32
CA THR A 253 15.75 -10.51 -5.96
C THR A 253 15.95 -11.51 -7.09
N ASP A 254 15.67 -11.08 -8.32
CA ASP A 254 15.85 -11.88 -9.53
C ASP A 254 16.50 -11.03 -10.61
N MET A 255 17.49 -11.59 -11.31
CA MET A 255 18.05 -11.05 -12.55
C MET A 255 18.28 -12.22 -13.51
N THR A 256 17.59 -12.21 -14.64
CA THR A 256 17.69 -13.18 -15.74
C THR A 256 17.63 -12.42 -17.07
N GLU A 257 17.99 -13.03 -18.19
CA GLU A 257 17.83 -12.48 -19.55
C GLU A 257 16.50 -11.73 -19.76
N THR A 258 15.36 -12.28 -19.33
CA THR A 258 14.03 -11.68 -19.62
C THR A 258 13.37 -10.93 -18.46
N MET A 259 13.97 -10.92 -17.26
CA MET A 259 13.35 -10.32 -16.08
C MET A 259 14.36 -9.82 -15.05
N ALA A 260 14.14 -8.59 -14.56
CA ALA A 260 14.74 -8.08 -13.34
C ALA A 260 13.65 -7.76 -12.30
N LEU A 261 13.84 -8.20 -11.06
CA LEU A 261 12.99 -7.88 -9.93
C LEU A 261 13.79 -7.19 -8.83
N PHE A 262 13.48 -5.93 -8.61
CA PHE A 262 14.03 -5.14 -7.51
C PHE A 262 12.97 -4.97 -6.42
N GLU A 263 13.30 -5.44 -5.23
CA GLU A 263 12.48 -5.30 -4.03
C GLU A 263 13.20 -4.45 -2.99
N GLN A 264 12.50 -4.06 -1.94
CA GLN A 264 13.06 -3.23 -0.88
C GLN A 264 13.65 -1.89 -1.37
N VAL A 265 13.22 -1.44 -2.56
CA VAL A 265 13.70 -0.24 -3.22
C VAL A 265 13.25 0.98 -2.41
N ARG A 266 14.18 1.67 -1.77
CA ARG A 266 13.87 2.86 -0.97
C ARG A 266 13.90 4.10 -1.84
N ILE A 267 12.79 4.85 -1.84
CA ILE A 267 12.66 6.11 -2.57
C ILE A 267 12.24 7.24 -1.61
N PRO A 268 12.64 8.49 -1.89
CA PRO A 268 12.17 9.64 -1.12
C PRO A 268 10.64 9.73 -1.07
N MET A 269 10.08 10.22 0.04
CA MET A 269 8.63 10.46 0.16
C MET A 269 8.13 11.54 -0.83
N TYR A 270 8.99 12.51 -1.15
CA TYR A 270 8.69 13.63 -2.03
C TYR A 270 9.81 13.81 -3.05
N ASN A 271 9.47 14.21 -4.27
CA ASN A 271 10.46 14.63 -5.25
C ASN A 271 10.95 16.06 -4.97
N ALA A 272 11.96 16.51 -5.74
CA ALA A 272 12.54 17.85 -5.61
C ALA A 272 11.54 19.02 -5.78
N LYS A 273 10.36 18.76 -6.35
CA LYS A 273 9.27 19.74 -6.52
C LYS A 273 8.24 19.69 -5.37
N GLY A 274 8.53 18.96 -4.29
CA GLY A 274 7.64 18.79 -3.14
C GLY A 274 6.41 17.94 -3.41
N ARG A 275 6.35 17.20 -4.52
CA ARG A 275 5.22 16.31 -4.83
C ARG A 275 5.51 14.91 -4.29
N ALA A 276 4.50 14.25 -3.74
CA ALA A 276 4.61 12.87 -3.28
C ALA A 276 5.13 11.98 -4.42
N LEU A 277 6.13 11.15 -4.12
CA LEU A 277 6.71 10.21 -5.07
C LEU A 277 6.11 8.82 -4.83
N ASP A 278 5.67 8.18 -5.90
CA ASP A 278 5.17 6.81 -5.92
C ASP A 278 6.05 5.93 -6.82
N ALA A 279 5.76 4.63 -6.86
CA ALA A 279 6.56 3.69 -7.66
C ALA A 279 6.59 4.06 -9.15
N ARG A 280 5.48 4.57 -9.69
CA ARG A 280 5.41 5.02 -11.08
C ARG A 280 6.26 6.26 -11.32
N GLY A 281 6.23 7.22 -10.41
CA GLY A 281 7.03 8.44 -10.48
C GLY A 281 8.52 8.14 -10.48
N PHE A 282 8.97 7.21 -9.63
CA PHE A 282 10.34 6.72 -9.61
C PHE A 282 10.70 5.99 -10.91
N ALA A 283 9.92 4.98 -11.29
CA ALA A 283 10.15 4.18 -12.50
C ALA A 283 10.10 5.01 -13.79
N LYS A 284 9.39 6.15 -13.79
CA LYS A 284 9.35 7.07 -14.93
C LYS A 284 10.71 7.71 -15.23
N VAL A 285 11.60 7.81 -14.25
CA VAL A 285 12.96 8.32 -14.47
C VAL A 285 13.78 7.28 -15.22
N LEU A 286 13.78 6.03 -14.76
CA LEU A 286 14.42 4.92 -15.48
C LEU A 286 13.83 4.71 -16.87
N TYR A 287 12.49 4.72 -16.99
CA TYR A 287 11.80 4.65 -18.29
C TYR A 287 12.30 5.69 -19.29
N LYS A 288 12.59 6.92 -18.83
CA LYS A 288 13.13 7.97 -19.68
C LYS A 288 14.60 7.75 -20.05
N LYS A 289 15.41 7.18 -19.16
CA LYS A 289 16.80 6.78 -19.47
C LYS A 289 16.80 5.71 -20.57
N LEU A 290 16.01 4.65 -20.39
CA LEU A 290 15.90 3.54 -21.34
C LEU A 290 15.36 3.97 -22.71
N LYS A 291 14.31 4.80 -22.74
CA LYS A 291 13.70 5.28 -23.99
C LYS A 291 14.49 6.40 -24.69
N GLY A 292 15.28 7.15 -23.94
CA GLY A 292 16.00 8.32 -24.44
C GLY A 292 17.35 7.94 -25.06
N ASP A 293 18.00 8.94 -25.64
CA ASP A 293 19.38 8.80 -26.11
C ASP A 293 20.33 8.51 -24.93
N PRO A 294 21.32 7.61 -25.08
CA PRO A 294 21.66 6.88 -26.32
C PRO A 294 20.91 5.55 -26.52
N MET A 295 20.22 5.04 -25.50
CA MET A 295 19.68 3.67 -25.46
C MET A 295 18.57 3.41 -26.47
N ASN A 296 17.65 4.37 -26.65
CA ASN A 296 16.56 4.29 -27.63
C ASN A 296 15.71 2.99 -27.56
N ILE A 297 15.60 2.39 -26.36
CA ILE A 297 14.87 1.13 -26.15
C ILE A 297 13.35 1.39 -26.19
N PRO A 298 12.60 0.70 -27.07
CA PRO A 298 11.14 0.69 -27.01
C PRO A 298 10.70 0.16 -25.65
N CYS A 299 9.86 0.90 -24.94
CA CYS A 299 9.39 0.46 -23.63
C CYS A 299 8.04 1.05 -23.24
N LYS A 300 7.37 0.34 -22.32
CA LYS A 300 6.07 0.70 -21.74
C LYS A 300 6.11 0.62 -20.21
N LEU A 301 5.69 1.70 -19.55
CA LEU A 301 5.58 1.76 -18.09
C LEU A 301 4.14 1.47 -17.64
N VAL A 302 3.98 0.45 -16.82
CA VAL A 302 2.70 0.02 -16.23
C VAL A 302 2.79 0.09 -14.71
N GLN A 303 1.79 0.69 -14.07
CA GLN A 303 1.67 0.74 -12.61
C GLN A 303 0.71 -0.36 -12.14
N LYS A 304 1.06 -1.06 -11.05
CA LYS A 304 0.16 -2.00 -10.36
C LYS A 304 0.05 -1.59 -8.89
N GLY A 305 -1.05 -0.91 -8.54
CA GLY A 305 -1.23 -0.33 -7.21
C GLY A 305 -0.30 0.86 -6.95
N LEU A 306 -0.10 1.23 -5.69
CA LEU A 306 0.69 2.43 -5.33
C LEU A 306 2.20 2.16 -5.25
N GLY A 307 2.61 0.96 -4.85
CA GLY A 307 4.01 0.64 -4.60
C GLY A 307 4.68 -0.29 -5.60
N ARG A 308 4.05 -0.58 -6.74
CA ARG A 308 4.69 -1.38 -7.79
C ARG A 308 4.60 -0.75 -9.17
N ALA A 309 5.74 -0.73 -9.85
CA ALA A 309 5.86 -0.35 -11.25
C ALA A 309 6.54 -1.47 -12.05
N THR A 310 6.11 -1.64 -13.29
CA THR A 310 6.71 -2.58 -14.25
C THR A 310 7.05 -1.84 -15.53
N ILE A 311 8.30 -1.93 -15.96
CA ILE A 311 8.76 -1.49 -17.26
C ILE A 311 8.85 -2.72 -18.16
N TYR A 312 8.15 -2.68 -19.27
CA TYR A 312 8.27 -3.67 -20.33
C TYR A 312 9.20 -3.11 -21.41
N LEU A 313 10.24 -3.86 -21.77
CA LEU A 313 11.21 -3.54 -22.81
C LEU A 313 10.87 -4.32 -24.08
N GLY A 314 11.07 -3.71 -25.23
CA GLY A 314 10.60 -4.23 -26.51
C GLY A 314 9.10 -4.03 -26.73
N GLY A 315 8.56 -4.72 -27.73
CA GLY A 315 7.17 -4.62 -28.16
C GLY A 315 6.83 -3.29 -28.84
N LYS A 316 5.95 -3.33 -29.86
CA LYS A 316 5.43 -2.12 -30.53
C LYS A 316 4.46 -1.32 -29.66
#